data_AF-A0A7C4GNH0-F1
#
_entry.id   AF-A0A7C4GNH0-F1
#
_cell.length_a   1.000
_cell.length_b   1.000
_cell.length_c   1.000
_cell.angle_alpha   90.00
_cell.angle_beta   90.00
_cell.angle_gamma   90.00
#
_symmetry.space_group_name_H-M   'P 1'
#
loop_
_entity.id
_entity.type
_entity.pdbx_description
1 polymer ?
#
loop_
_entity_poly.entity_id
_entity_poly.type
_entity_poly.pdbx_seq_one_letter_code
_entity_poly.pdbx_strand_id
1 'polypeptide(L)'
;MSILVLMTILSQMGIWLAKPEIQELYYDLLTYFGLVGARDECQALESSWKDPYNRHLIEEFIKAWLSKKKRKRAEYTEAYL
;
A
#
# COMPACT_ATOMS: atom_id res chain seq x y z
N MET A 1 0.39 14.00 -8.23
CA MET A 1 0.56 12.78 -7.42
C MET A 1 -0.12 11.63 -8.14
N SER A 2 0.63 10.72 -8.75
CA SER A 2 0.08 9.64 -9.59
C SER A 2 0.03 8.32 -8.82
N ILE A 3 -1.18 7.93 -8.39
CA ILE A 3 -1.48 6.65 -7.71
C ILE A 3 -1.26 5.41 -8.61
N LEU A 4 -0.98 5.63 -9.90
CA LEU A 4 -0.85 4.59 -10.93
C LEU A 4 0.30 3.62 -10.64
N VAL A 5 1.38 4.08 -10.01
CA VAL A 5 2.50 3.21 -9.60
C VAL A 5 2.01 2.16 -8.60
N LEU A 6 1.27 2.57 -7.56
CA LEU A 6 0.70 1.64 -6.60
C LEU A 6 -0.29 0.68 -7.25
N MET A 7 -1.15 1.16 -8.14
CA MET A 7 -2.09 0.30 -8.88
C MET A 7 -1.36 -0.80 -9.68
N THR A 8 -0.21 -0.46 -10.27
CA THR A 8 0.62 -1.41 -11.01
C THR A 8 1.23 -2.45 -10.08
N ILE A 9 1.77 -2.02 -8.93
CA ILE A 9 2.31 -2.91 -7.88
C ILE A 9 1.22 -3.88 -7.40
N LEU A 10 0.03 -3.36 -7.06
CA LEU A 10 -1.10 -4.18 -6.61
C LEU A 10 -1.53 -5.20 -7.67
N SER A 11 -1.58 -4.79 -8.94
CA SER A 11 -1.89 -5.70 -10.05
C SER A 11 -0.85 -6.81 -10.20
N GLN A 12 0.44 -6.49 -10.11
CA GLN A 12 1.53 -7.48 -10.14
C GLN A 12 1.47 -8.45 -8.95
N MET A 13 0.99 -8.00 -7.80
CA MET A 13 0.74 -8.82 -6.63
C MET A 13 -0.60 -9.58 -6.68
N GLY A 14 -1.43 -9.39 -7.71
CA GLY A 14 -2.76 -10.01 -7.81
C GLY A 14 -3.78 -9.48 -6.81
N ILE A 15 -3.60 -8.25 -6.33
CA ILE A 15 -4.44 -7.62 -5.30
C ILE A 15 -5.40 -6.62 -5.94
N TRP A 16 -6.68 -6.69 -5.55
CA TRP A 16 -7.74 -5.77 -5.98
C TRP A 16 -8.32 -5.05 -4.76
N LEU A 17 -8.33 -3.72 -4.80
CA LEU A 17 -8.84 -2.87 -3.73
C LEU A 17 -9.79 -1.80 -4.29
N ALA A 18 -10.73 -1.35 -3.46
CA ALA A 18 -11.58 -0.22 -3.84
C ALA A 18 -10.76 1.08 -3.88
N LYS A 19 -11.16 2.06 -4.72
CA LYS A 19 -10.51 3.38 -4.80
C LYS A 19 -10.14 4.02 -3.44
N PRO A 20 -11.03 4.09 -2.44
CA PRO A 20 -10.67 4.68 -1.14
C PRO A 20 -9.57 3.88 -0.41
N GLU A 21 -9.56 2.56 -0.55
CA GLU A 21 -8.52 1.71 0.05
C GLU A 21 -7.18 1.86 -0.66
N ILE A 22 -7.17 2.05 -1.98
CA ILE A 22 -5.95 2.35 -2.74
C ILE A 22 -5.36 3.68 -2.26
N GLN A 23 -6.21 4.70 -2.03
CA GLN A 23 -5.75 6.00 -1.51
C GLN A 23 -5.18 5.88 -0.09
N GLU A 24 -5.88 5.19 0.81
CA GLU A 24 -5.41 4.96 2.18
C GLU A 24 -4.07 4.21 2.20
N LEU A 25 -3.97 3.12 1.42
CA LEU A 25 -2.73 2.36 1.29
C LEU A 25 -1.60 3.20 0.71
N TYR A 26 -1.88 4.05 -0.29
CA TYR A 26 -0.87 4.93 -0.88
C TYR A 26 -0.27 5.89 0.17
N TYR A 27 -1.11 6.56 0.94
CA TYR A 27 -0.64 7.47 1.98
C TYR A 27 0.14 6.75 3.10
N ASP A 28 -0.37 5.61 3.57
CA ASP A 28 0.30 4.82 4.60
C ASP A 28 1.66 4.30 4.14
N LEU A 29 1.74 3.83 2.89
CA LEU A 29 2.97 3.37 2.27
C LEU A 29 4.00 4.49 2.17
N LEU A 30 3.61 5.65 1.63
CA LEU A 30 4.53 6.79 1.51
C LEU A 30 5.03 7.25 2.89
N THR A 31 4.13 7.29 3.88
CA THR A 31 4.48 7.68 5.26
C THR A 31 5.48 6.70 5.87
N TYR A 32 5.22 5.40 5.73
CA TYR A 32 6.08 4.35 6.27
C TYR A 32 7.50 4.38 5.69
N PHE A 33 7.63 4.60 4.37
CA PHE A 33 8.91 4.67 3.69
C PHE A 33 9.55 6.08 3.71
N GLY A 34 8.95 7.04 4.41
CA GLY A 34 9.48 8.41 4.50
C GLY A 34 9.48 9.16 3.16
N LEU A 35 8.61 8.78 2.24
CA LEU A 35 8.50 9.34 0.89
C LEU A 35 7.55 10.55 0.82
N VAL A 36 6.83 10.85 1.91
CA VAL A 36 5.90 11.99 1.97
C VAL A 36 6.65 13.31 1.79
N GLY A 37 6.18 14.13 0.85
CA GLY A 37 6.75 15.43 0.54
C GLY A 37 8.02 15.37 -0.33
N ALA A 38 8.43 14.17 -0.77
CA ALA A 38 9.45 14.06 -1.80
C ALA A 38 8.93 14.74 -3.08
N ARG A 39 9.80 15.52 -3.75
CA ARG A 39 9.43 16.23 -4.99
C ARG A 39 8.84 15.30 -6.05
N ASP A 40 9.26 14.04 -6.03
CA ASP A 40 8.88 12.98 -6.97
C ASP A 40 8.51 11.67 -6.25
N GLU A 41 7.56 11.71 -5.30
CA GLU A 41 7.13 10.54 -4.51
C GLU A 41 6.84 9.29 -5.36
N CYS A 42 6.21 9.48 -6.53
CA CYS A 42 5.88 8.39 -7.44
C CYS A 42 7.13 7.73 -8.04
N GLN A 43 8.12 8.54 -8.44
CA GLN A 43 9.38 8.04 -9.00
C GLN A 43 10.22 7.36 -7.93
N ALA A 44 10.22 7.89 -6.70
CA ALA A 44 10.86 7.26 -5.56
C ALA A 44 10.25 5.88 -5.28
N LEU A 45 8.92 5.78 -5.24
CA LEU A 45 8.24 4.50 -5.05
C LEU A 45 8.51 3.51 -6.20
N GLU A 46 8.44 3.97 -7.45
CA GLU A 46 8.73 3.12 -8.61
C GLU A 46 10.17 2.61 -8.59
N SER A 47 11.14 3.46 -8.22
CA SER A 47 12.55 3.09 -8.10
C SER A 47 12.75 2.07 -6.99
N SER A 48 12.11 2.28 -5.83
CA SER A 48 12.12 1.31 -4.73
C SER A 48 11.48 -0.02 -5.12
N TRP A 49 10.44 -0.03 -5.95
CA TRP A 49 9.83 -1.27 -6.43
C TRP A 49 10.74 -2.06 -7.39
N LYS A 50 11.59 -1.39 -8.16
CA LYS A 50 12.55 -2.02 -9.08
C LYS A 50 13.75 -2.63 -8.36
N ASP A 51 14.09 -2.11 -7.18
CA ASP A 51 15.15 -2.67 -6.34
C ASP A 51 14.66 -3.94 -5.60
N PRO A 52 15.34 -5.10 -5.73
CA PRO A 52 14.86 -6.36 -5.14
C PRO A 52 14.69 -6.34 -3.62
N TYR A 53 15.57 -5.62 -2.90
CA TYR A 53 15.51 -5.55 -1.44
C TYR A 53 14.31 -4.71 -0.99
N ASN A 54 14.17 -3.51 -1.56
CA ASN A 54 13.05 -2.62 -1.27
C ASN A 54 11.71 -3.19 -1.73
N ARG A 55 11.69 -3.91 -2.86
CA ARG A 55 10.51 -4.64 -3.34
C ARG A 55 9.97 -5.59 -2.27
N HIS A 56 10.84 -6.41 -1.67
CA HIS A 56 10.41 -7.33 -0.63
C HIS A 56 9.79 -6.60 0.57
N LEU A 57 10.37 -5.47 0.98
CA LEU A 57 9.81 -4.64 2.07
C LEU A 57 8.45 -4.04 1.71
N ILE A 58 8.27 -3.57 0.48
CA ILE A 58 6.99 -3.05 -0.01
C ILE A 58 5.93 -4.17 -0.02
N GLU A 59 6.28 -5.36 -0.51
CA GLU A 59 5.36 -6.50 -0.53
C GLU A 59 4.92 -6.90 0.90
N GLU A 60 5.87 -7.00 1.84
CA GLU A 60 5.58 -7.32 3.24
C GLU A 60 4.73 -6.25 3.92
N PHE A 61 5.01 -4.97 3.66
CA PHE A 61 4.19 -3.87 4.15
C PHE A 61 2.74 -3.99 3.66
N ILE A 62 2.53 -4.19 2.36
CA ILE A 62 1.18 -4.32 1.77
C ILE A 62 0.43 -5.51 2.37
N LYS A 63 1.09 -6.67 2.54
CA LYS A 63 0.48 -7.85 3.18
C LYS A 63 0.07 -7.57 4.63
N ALA A 64 0.93 -6.91 5.40
CA ALA A 64 0.64 -6.55 6.78
C ALA A 64 -0.52 -5.55 6.88
N TRP A 65 -0.55 -4.55 5.99
CA TRP A 65 -1.62 -3.57 5.90
C TRP A 65 -2.98 -4.23 5.61
N LEU A 66 -3.03 -5.14 4.62
CA LEU A 66 -4.23 -5.90 4.28
C LEU A 66 -4.70 -6.78 5.45
N SER A 67 -3.78 -7.43 6.15
CA SER A 67 -4.10 -8.26 7.31
C SER A 67 -4.71 -7.43 8.45
N LYS A 68 -4.17 -6.23 8.70
CA LYS A 68 -4.73 -5.28 9.67
C LYS A 68 -6.13 -4.81 9.29
N LYS A 69 -6.38 -4.53 8.01
CA LYS A 69 -7.73 -4.18 7.50
C LYS A 69 -8.73 -5.31 7.68
N LYS A 70 -8.34 -6.56 7.38
CA LYS A 70 -9.22 -7.73 7.57
C LYS A 70 -9.61 -7.92 9.04
N ARG A 71 -8.66 -7.79 9.97
CA ARG A 71 -8.91 -7.88 11.42
C ARG A 71 -9.90 -6.81 11.89
N LYS A 72 -9.66 -5.54 11.54
CA LYS A 72 -10.57 -4.44 11.88
C LYS A 72 -12.00 -4.65 11.36
N ARG A 73 -12.17 -5.21 10.15
CA ARG A 73 -13.50 -5.53 9.61
C ARG A 73 -14.17 -6.65 10.40
N ALA A 74 -13.44 -7.71 10.75
CA ALA A 74 -13.98 -8.81 11.56
C ALA A 74 -14.42 -8.34 12.95
N GLU A 75 -13.58 -7.55 13.64
CA GLU A 75 -13.90 -6.95 14.94
C GLU A 75 -15.15 -6.05 14.87
N TYR A 76 -15.30 -5.25 13.81
CA TYR A 76 -16.49 -4.42 13.62
C TYR A 76 -17.74 -5.27 13.36
N THR A 77 -17.64 -6.36 12.60
CA THR A 77 -18.78 -7.27 12.38
C THR A 77 -19.18 -8.02 13.65
N GLU A 78 -18.21 -8.46 14.47
CA GLU A 78 -18.48 -9.13 15.75
C GLU A 78 -19.05 -8.19 16.81
N ALA A 79 -18.67 -6.91 16.82
CA ALA A 79 -19.15 -5.93 17.82
C ALA A 79 -20.60 -5.44 17.60
N TYR A 80 -21.19 -5.72 16.44
CA TYR A 80 -22.56 -5.30 16.07
C TYR A 80 -23.50 -6.49 15.76
N LEU A 81 -23.10 -7.71 16.17
CA LEU A 81 -23.93 -8.91 16.24
C LEU A 81 -24.27 -9.21 17.70
#